data_AF-A0A7X0NJJ8-F1
#
_entry.id   AF-A0A7X0NJJ8-F1
#
_cell.length_a   1.000
_cell.length_b   1.000
_cell.length_c   1.000
_cell.angle_alpha   90.00
_cell.angle_beta   90.00
_cell.angle_gamma   90.00
#
_symmetry.space_group_name_H-M   'P 1'
#
loop_
_entity.id
_entity.type
_entity.pdbx_description
1 polymer ?
#
loop_
_entity_poly.entity_id
_entity_poly.type
_entity_poly.pdbx_seq_one_letter_code
_entity_poly.pdbx_strand_id
1 'polypeptide(L)'
;MEVTNTSFQAYSQKVEQSNKPKSNNSFSELFASYKAVNAVAVAEETSTDAVFSMNTNKGNQENINLDEYLTLGPQSSNGKLEDVSILLPTAHNIDTLAKYSQEEFKQLLEKYNIPSPENIKFDNHGKVVLPADYAYAAQLQQAFAENPKVENALRTTAALASHYAGIMEGQPFRDEMSTARTEADKNRIVEKYSYLFDNNRPSKEIILTFLDDGNMVIGEIKPR
;
A
#
# COMPACT_ATOMS: atom_id res chain seq x y z
N MET A 1 -6.39 3.02 23.50
CA MET A 1 -5.65 2.76 22.26
C MET A 1 -5.28 4.10 21.69
N GLU A 2 -3.99 4.39 21.55
CA GLU A 2 -3.53 5.65 20.95
C GLU A 2 -3.15 5.37 19.49
N VAL A 3 -3.91 5.97 18.58
CA VAL A 3 -3.65 5.94 17.13
C VAL A 3 -2.87 7.21 16.82
N THR A 4 -1.57 7.09 16.53
CA THR A 4 -0.76 8.22 16.07
C THR A 4 -0.84 8.33 14.56
N ASN A 5 -1.62 9.30 14.08
CA ASN A 5 -1.58 9.77 12.69
C ASN A 5 -0.20 10.38 12.40
N THR A 6 0.59 9.75 11.54
CA THR A 6 1.85 10.32 11.07
C THR A 6 1.62 10.95 9.71
N SER A 7 1.58 12.28 9.66
CA SER A 7 1.56 13.07 8.43
C SER A 7 2.99 13.23 7.91
N PHE A 8 3.25 12.82 6.67
CA PHE A 8 4.55 12.98 6.02
C PHE A 8 4.59 14.35 5.31
N GLN A 9 5.38 15.29 5.84
CA GLN A 9 5.71 16.55 5.15
C GLN A 9 6.95 16.36 4.28
N ALA A 10 6.78 16.45 2.97
CA ALA A 10 7.88 16.53 2.01
C ALA A 10 8.47 17.96 1.99
N TYR A 11 9.79 18.06 2.15
CA TYR A 11 10.54 19.31 1.97
C TYR A 11 10.84 19.52 0.48
N SER A 12 10.31 20.60 -0.10
CA SER A 12 10.58 21.02 -1.49
C SER A 12 11.83 21.90 -1.57
N GLN A 13 12.74 21.59 -2.51
CA GLN A 13 13.79 22.53 -2.94
C GLN A 13 13.35 23.29 -4.21
N LYS A 14 13.54 24.61 -4.18
CA LYS A 14 13.29 25.59 -5.24
C LYS A 14 14.31 25.47 -6.39
N VAL A 15 13.85 25.53 -7.63
CA VAL A 15 14.56 26.17 -8.76
C VAL A 15 13.53 26.89 -9.66
N GLU A 16 13.79 28.16 -9.98
CA GLU A 16 13.02 29.09 -10.83
C GLU A 16 13.08 28.68 -12.32
N GLN A 17 11.94 28.47 -13.01
CA GLN A 17 11.06 29.39 -13.75
C GLN A 17 11.43 29.65 -15.23
N SER A 18 10.58 29.20 -16.17
CA SER A 18 10.35 29.89 -17.46
C SER A 18 8.92 29.64 -18.00
N ASN A 19 8.30 30.72 -18.47
CA ASN A 19 6.86 31.01 -18.64
C ASN A 19 6.09 30.29 -19.78
N LYS A 20 4.80 29.93 -19.54
CA LYS A 20 3.57 30.32 -20.30
C LYS A 20 2.31 29.52 -19.82
N PRO A 21 1.08 29.89 -20.25
CA PRO A 21 0.11 30.74 -19.56
C PRO A 21 -0.76 30.03 -18.49
N LYS A 22 -1.29 30.81 -17.54
CA LYS A 22 -2.16 30.38 -16.44
C LYS A 22 -3.54 29.90 -16.93
N SER A 23 -3.80 28.60 -16.79
CA SER A 23 -5.13 28.04 -16.55
C SER A 23 -5.14 27.63 -15.09
N ASN A 24 -5.85 28.38 -14.25
CA ASN A 24 -6.03 28.03 -12.84
C ASN A 24 -7.21 27.06 -12.76
N ASN A 25 -6.99 25.80 -13.15
CA ASN A 25 -7.96 24.76 -12.84
C ASN A 25 -7.78 24.39 -11.36
N SER A 26 -8.73 24.79 -10.53
CA SER A 26 -8.73 24.44 -9.12
C SER A 26 -8.98 22.94 -8.98
N PHE A 27 -8.38 22.31 -7.97
CA PHE A 27 -8.60 20.90 -7.63
C PHE A 27 -10.11 20.56 -7.50
N SER A 28 -10.93 21.53 -7.14
CA SER A 28 -12.39 21.43 -7.12
C SER A 28 -13.05 21.23 -8.49
N GLU A 29 -12.48 21.76 -9.57
CA GLU A 29 -13.00 21.61 -10.94
C GLU A 29 -12.65 20.24 -11.54
N LEU A 30 -11.47 19.70 -11.20
CA LEU A 30 -11.11 18.30 -11.49
C LEU A 30 -12.01 17.31 -10.74
N PHE A 31 -12.45 17.67 -9.52
CA PHE A 31 -13.38 16.85 -8.74
C PHE A 31 -14.83 16.94 -9.26
N ALA A 32 -15.22 18.08 -9.84
CA ALA A 32 -16.56 18.29 -10.38
C ALA A 32 -16.76 17.62 -11.75
N SER A 33 -15.72 17.58 -12.60
CA SER A 33 -15.79 16.88 -13.89
C SER A 33 -15.89 15.36 -13.73
N TYR A 34 -15.35 14.80 -12.64
CA TYR A 34 -15.39 13.37 -12.35
C TYR A 34 -16.77 12.87 -11.92
N LYS A 35 -17.59 13.70 -11.25
CA LYS A 35 -18.98 13.34 -10.88
C LYS A 35 -19.92 13.21 -12.08
N ALA A 36 -19.57 13.75 -13.24
CA ALA A 36 -20.44 13.78 -14.41
C ALA A 36 -20.33 12.54 -15.32
N VAL A 37 -19.34 11.66 -15.11
CA VAL A 37 -19.03 10.56 -16.04
C VAL A 37 -19.62 9.21 -15.62
N ASN A 38 -20.05 9.04 -14.36
CA ASN A 38 -20.57 7.77 -13.87
C ASN A 38 -22.09 7.65 -13.98
N ALA A 39 -22.56 7.33 -15.19
CA ALA A 39 -23.84 6.68 -15.39
C ALA A 39 -23.71 5.57 -16.46
N VAL A 40 -24.13 4.36 -16.05
CA VAL A 40 -24.49 3.15 -16.83
C VAL A 40 -23.45 2.00 -16.91
N ALA A 41 -23.72 1.01 -16.03
CA ALA A 41 -23.79 -0.46 -16.16
C ALA A 41 -22.79 -1.31 -17.03
N VAL A 42 -22.03 -2.11 -16.28
CA VAL A 42 -21.66 -3.56 -16.40
C VAL A 42 -21.37 -4.18 -17.77
N ALA A 43 -20.08 -4.43 -18.02
CA ALA A 43 -19.52 -5.65 -18.61
C ALA A 43 -18.11 -5.86 -18.04
N GLU A 44 -17.71 -7.12 -17.76
CA GLU A 44 -16.34 -7.47 -17.38
C GLU A 44 -15.40 -7.30 -18.59
N GLU A 45 -14.94 -6.07 -18.79
CA GLU A 45 -13.79 -5.73 -19.60
C GLU A 45 -12.66 -5.32 -18.64
N THR A 46 -11.42 -5.74 -18.91
CA THR A 46 -10.24 -5.22 -18.20
C THR A 46 -10.31 -3.70 -18.21
N SER A 47 -10.59 -3.10 -17.05
CA SER A 47 -10.80 -1.66 -16.97
C SER A 47 -9.49 -0.96 -17.29
N THR A 48 -9.52 0.01 -18.21
CA THR A 48 -8.40 0.93 -18.38
C THR A 48 -8.13 1.74 -17.12
N ASP A 49 -9.10 1.77 -16.21
CA ASP A 49 -9.07 2.45 -14.91
C ASP A 49 -8.18 1.73 -13.88
N ALA A 50 -7.81 0.46 -14.11
CA ALA A 50 -6.91 -0.29 -13.24
C ALA A 50 -5.43 -0.19 -13.63
N VAL A 51 -5.06 0.72 -14.54
CA VAL A 51 -3.68 0.92 -14.99
C VAL A 51 -3.01 2.04 -14.19
N PHE A 52 -1.94 1.69 -13.49
CA PHE A 52 -1.23 2.61 -12.60
C PHE A 52 0.27 2.65 -12.87
N SER A 53 0.87 3.79 -12.54
CA SER A 53 2.32 3.92 -12.45
C SER A 53 2.81 3.29 -11.15
N MET A 54 3.74 2.34 -11.22
CA MET A 54 4.26 1.59 -10.08
C MET A 54 5.78 1.49 -10.12
N ASN A 55 6.43 1.54 -8.95
CA ASN A 55 7.86 1.26 -8.83
C ASN A 55 8.10 -0.25 -8.80
N THR A 56 8.94 -0.75 -9.70
CA THR A 56 9.24 -2.17 -9.81
C THR A 56 10.74 -2.42 -9.81
N ASN A 57 11.15 -3.69 -9.77
CA ASN A 57 12.52 -4.11 -10.05
C ASN A 57 13.04 -3.66 -11.43
N LYS A 58 12.15 -3.25 -12.36
CA LYS A 58 12.48 -2.69 -13.68
C LYS A 58 12.46 -1.16 -13.71
N GLY A 59 12.40 -0.51 -12.55
CA GLY A 59 12.22 0.93 -12.42
C GLY A 59 10.75 1.33 -12.39
N ASN A 60 10.46 2.59 -12.72
CA ASN A 60 9.09 3.10 -12.76
C ASN A 60 8.40 2.59 -14.02
N GLN A 61 7.31 1.85 -13.85
CA GLN A 61 6.50 1.36 -14.94
C GLN A 61 5.16 2.08 -14.93
N GLU A 62 4.86 2.81 -16.00
CA GLU A 62 3.68 3.67 -16.08
C GLU A 62 2.37 2.91 -16.36
N ASN A 63 2.45 1.65 -16.81
CA ASN A 63 1.32 0.88 -17.33
C ASN A 63 1.15 -0.48 -16.65
N ILE A 64 1.12 -0.53 -15.32
CA ILE A 64 0.82 -1.78 -14.59
C ILE A 64 -0.68 -1.90 -14.39
N ASN A 65 -1.30 -2.90 -15.02
CA ASN A 65 -2.69 -3.25 -14.77
C ASN A 65 -2.78 -4.05 -13.45
N LEU A 66 -3.34 -3.43 -12.40
CA LEU A 66 -3.46 -4.06 -11.09
C LEU A 66 -4.50 -5.18 -11.05
N ASP A 67 -5.56 -5.12 -11.88
CA ASP A 67 -6.54 -6.20 -11.97
C ASP A 67 -5.89 -7.50 -12.44
N GLU A 68 -5.08 -7.41 -13.50
CA GLU A 68 -4.33 -8.54 -14.04
C GLU A 68 -3.26 -9.00 -13.06
N TYR A 69 -2.49 -8.05 -12.51
CA TYR A 69 -1.39 -8.34 -11.59
C TYR A 69 -1.83 -9.10 -10.35
N LEU A 70 -2.95 -8.70 -9.75
CA LEU A 70 -3.46 -9.24 -8.50
C LEU A 70 -4.30 -10.51 -8.71
N THR A 71 -4.70 -10.82 -9.95
CA THR A 71 -5.45 -12.04 -10.29
C THR A 71 -4.53 -13.16 -10.77
N LEU A 72 -3.67 -12.86 -11.74
CA LEU A 72 -2.79 -13.85 -12.36
C LEU A 72 -1.41 -13.93 -11.68
N GLY A 73 -1.14 -13.00 -10.77
CA GLY A 73 0.19 -12.81 -10.20
C GLY A 73 1.11 -12.04 -11.16
N PRO A 74 2.37 -11.85 -10.78
CA PRO A 74 3.31 -11.10 -11.61
C PRO A 74 3.71 -11.94 -12.83
N GLN A 75 3.42 -11.41 -14.02
CA GLN A 75 3.56 -12.16 -15.28
C GLN A 75 5.03 -12.24 -15.73
N SER A 76 5.43 -13.42 -16.23
CA SER A 76 6.69 -13.63 -16.94
C SER A 76 6.38 -14.07 -18.36
N SER A 77 6.89 -13.36 -19.37
CA SER A 77 6.73 -13.74 -20.77
C SER A 77 7.46 -15.05 -21.14
N ASN A 78 8.50 -15.43 -20.38
CA ASN A 78 9.35 -16.59 -20.68
C ASN A 78 9.65 -17.48 -19.46
N GLY A 79 8.92 -17.32 -18.36
CA GLY A 79 9.19 -18.03 -17.09
C GLY A 79 10.49 -17.60 -16.38
N LYS A 80 11.14 -16.54 -16.86
CA LYS A 80 12.34 -15.95 -16.26
C LYS A 80 11.98 -14.94 -15.20
N LEU A 81 12.69 -14.96 -14.08
CA LEU A 81 12.46 -14.03 -12.96
C LEU A 81 12.82 -12.59 -13.35
N GLU A 82 13.83 -12.37 -14.18
CA GLU A 82 14.17 -11.04 -14.70
C GLU A 82 13.05 -10.42 -15.56
N ASP A 83 12.18 -11.24 -16.14
CA ASP A 83 11.06 -10.79 -16.95
C ASP A 83 9.85 -10.41 -16.11
N VAL A 84 9.84 -10.77 -14.82
CA VAL A 84 8.77 -10.47 -13.89
C VAL A 84 8.89 -9.04 -13.35
N SER A 85 7.83 -8.27 -13.49
CA SER A 85 7.68 -6.96 -12.84
C SER A 85 7.27 -7.14 -11.38
N ILE A 86 8.22 -7.03 -10.46
CA ILE A 86 7.97 -7.19 -9.01
C ILE A 86 7.73 -5.81 -8.41
N LEU A 87 6.55 -5.60 -7.79
CA LEU A 87 6.26 -4.37 -7.07
C LEU A 87 7.20 -4.20 -5.87
N LEU A 88 7.83 -3.03 -5.76
CA LEU A 88 8.74 -2.72 -4.67
C LEU A 88 7.99 -2.12 -3.47
N PRO A 89 8.50 -2.30 -2.23
CA PRO A 89 7.93 -1.68 -1.04
C PRO A 89 8.34 -0.20 -1.00
N THR A 90 7.63 0.65 -1.75
CA THR A 90 7.83 2.11 -1.79
C THR A 90 6.60 2.82 -1.27
N ALA A 91 6.78 4.04 -0.74
CA ALA A 91 5.66 4.88 -0.29
C ALA A 91 4.62 5.11 -1.39
N HIS A 92 5.07 5.34 -2.62
CA HIS A 92 4.22 5.51 -3.80
C HIS A 92 3.36 4.27 -4.06
N ASN A 93 3.97 3.08 -4.14
CA ASN A 93 3.23 1.84 -4.39
C ASN A 93 2.22 1.54 -3.28
N ILE A 94 2.59 1.80 -2.02
CA ILE A 94 1.70 1.59 -0.87
C ILE A 94 0.50 2.53 -0.96
N ASP A 95 0.70 3.82 -1.25
CA ASP A 95 -0.41 4.77 -1.40
C ASP A 95 -1.34 4.41 -2.56
N THR A 96 -0.78 4.04 -3.72
CA THR A 96 -1.57 3.60 -4.88
C THR A 96 -2.36 2.33 -4.57
N LEU A 97 -1.72 1.29 -4.01
CA LEU A 97 -2.38 0.05 -3.64
C LEU A 97 -3.40 0.24 -2.51
N ALA A 98 -3.16 1.15 -1.57
CA ALA A 98 -4.11 1.45 -0.50
C ALA A 98 -5.43 2.00 -1.08
N LYS A 99 -5.35 2.97 -2.00
CA LYS A 99 -6.52 3.56 -2.66
C LYS A 99 -7.26 2.52 -3.49
N TYR A 100 -6.53 1.79 -4.34
CA TYR A 100 -7.10 0.72 -5.15
C TYR A 100 -7.79 -0.35 -4.28
N SER A 101 -7.12 -0.84 -3.23
CA SER A 101 -7.67 -1.86 -2.34
C SER A 101 -8.87 -1.37 -1.56
N GLN A 102 -8.88 -0.10 -1.15
CA GLN A 102 -10.02 0.53 -0.47
C GLN A 102 -11.26 0.55 -1.38
N GLU A 103 -11.10 0.99 -2.63
CA GLU A 103 -12.21 1.07 -3.59
C GLU A 103 -12.76 -0.31 -3.93
N GLU A 104 -11.89 -1.26 -4.24
CA GLU A 104 -12.25 -2.67 -4.51
C GLU A 104 -12.96 -3.31 -3.32
N PHE A 105 -12.45 -3.09 -2.11
CA PHE A 105 -13.06 -3.63 -0.90
C PHE A 105 -14.42 -3.01 -0.63
N LYS A 106 -14.56 -1.69 -0.78
CA LYS A 106 -15.84 -1.01 -0.64
C LYS A 106 -16.89 -1.55 -1.62
N GLN A 107 -16.52 -1.70 -2.89
CA GLN A 107 -17.41 -2.27 -3.91
C GLN A 107 -17.81 -3.71 -3.57
N LEU A 108 -16.87 -4.52 -3.06
CA LEU A 108 -17.16 -5.88 -2.59
C LEU A 108 -18.19 -5.86 -1.45
N LEU A 109 -17.99 -5.02 -0.43
CA LEU A 109 -18.90 -4.91 0.69
C LEU A 109 -20.32 -4.51 0.25
N GLU A 110 -20.42 -3.54 -0.67
CA GLU A 110 -21.69 -3.11 -1.26
C GLU A 110 -22.37 -4.22 -2.05
N LYS A 111 -21.62 -4.95 -2.89
CA LYS A 111 -22.12 -6.08 -3.70
C LYS A 111 -22.72 -7.21 -2.84
N TYR A 112 -22.09 -7.52 -1.71
CA TYR A 112 -22.56 -8.58 -0.79
C TYR A 112 -23.46 -8.05 0.33
N ASN A 113 -23.74 -6.74 0.36
CA ASN A 113 -24.53 -6.06 1.37
C ASN A 113 -24.06 -6.37 2.81
N ILE A 114 -22.75 -6.30 3.02
CA ILE A 114 -22.08 -6.53 4.31
C ILE A 114 -21.43 -5.24 4.81
N PRO A 115 -21.51 -4.92 6.12
CA PRO A 115 -20.85 -3.75 6.68
C PRO A 115 -19.32 -3.95 6.70
N SER A 116 -18.54 -2.87 6.67
CA SER A 116 -17.09 -3.00 6.83
C SER A 116 -16.73 -3.52 8.23
N PRO A 117 -15.75 -4.42 8.37
CA PRO A 117 -15.14 -4.68 9.67
C PRO A 117 -14.36 -3.44 10.14
N GLU A 118 -14.13 -3.32 11.45
CA GLU A 118 -13.30 -2.24 12.02
C GLU A 118 -11.86 -2.32 11.50
N ASN A 119 -11.31 -3.54 11.41
CA ASN A 119 -9.96 -3.76 10.92
C ASN A 119 -9.79 -5.13 10.28
N ILE A 120 -8.78 -5.26 9.44
CA ILE A 120 -8.29 -6.51 8.86
C ILE A 120 -6.80 -6.62 9.13
N LYS A 121 -6.36 -7.83 9.52
CA LYS A 121 -4.95 -8.20 9.65
C LYS A 121 -4.64 -9.38 8.74
N PHE A 122 -3.34 -9.66 8.57
CA PHE A 122 -2.87 -10.87 7.92
C PHE A 122 -1.94 -11.61 8.85
N ASP A 123 -2.11 -12.93 8.94
CA ASP A 123 -1.20 -13.79 9.69
C ASP A 123 0.14 -13.99 8.93
N ASN A 124 1.06 -14.73 9.53
CA ASN A 124 2.38 -15.04 8.94
C ASN A 124 2.30 -15.88 7.66
N HIS A 125 1.13 -16.45 7.34
CA HIS A 125 0.86 -17.17 6.10
C HIS A 125 0.10 -16.32 5.06
N GLY A 126 -0.13 -15.04 5.36
CA GLY A 126 -0.88 -14.13 4.50
C GLY A 126 -2.38 -14.42 4.46
N LYS A 127 -2.93 -15.10 5.47
CA LYS A 127 -4.38 -15.33 5.58
C LYS A 127 -5.04 -14.17 6.30
N VAL A 128 -6.24 -13.81 5.84
CA VAL A 128 -7.04 -12.76 6.46
C VAL A 128 -7.41 -13.13 7.90
N VAL A 129 -7.25 -12.19 8.81
CA VAL A 129 -7.64 -12.28 10.22
C VAL A 129 -8.62 -11.14 10.49
N LEU A 130 -9.87 -11.51 10.76
CA LEU A 130 -10.97 -10.58 11.04
C LEU A 130 -11.14 -10.36 12.56
N PRO A 131 -11.81 -9.28 12.99
CA PRO A 131 -12.16 -9.07 14.39
C PRO A 131 -13.06 -10.21 14.89
N ALA A 132 -12.83 -10.66 16.12
CA ALA A 132 -13.54 -11.83 16.68
C ALA A 132 -15.05 -11.61 16.85
N ASP A 133 -15.47 -10.34 16.97
CA ASP A 133 -16.84 -9.88 17.15
C ASP A 133 -17.51 -9.45 15.84
N TYR A 134 -16.83 -9.59 14.69
CA TYR A 134 -17.39 -9.24 13.39
C TYR A 134 -18.43 -10.28 12.92
N ALA A 135 -19.71 -9.92 13.03
CA ALA A 135 -20.84 -10.82 12.78
C ALA A 135 -20.93 -11.40 11.36
N TYR A 136 -20.31 -10.74 10.36
CA TYR A 136 -20.37 -11.13 8.95
C TYR A 136 -19.10 -11.83 8.48
N ALA A 137 -18.28 -12.37 9.40
CA ALA A 137 -17.00 -12.99 9.08
C ALA A 137 -17.12 -14.10 8.01
N ALA A 138 -18.12 -14.98 8.11
CA ALA A 138 -18.31 -16.07 7.16
C ALA A 138 -18.72 -15.55 5.77
N GLN A 139 -19.62 -14.56 5.71
CA GLN A 139 -20.03 -13.94 4.44
C GLN A 139 -18.86 -13.22 3.78
N LEU A 140 -18.04 -12.50 4.56
CA LEU A 140 -16.89 -11.79 4.03
C LEU A 140 -15.81 -12.76 3.51
N GLN A 141 -15.57 -13.87 4.20
CA GLN A 141 -14.68 -14.93 3.71
C GLN A 141 -15.18 -15.54 2.40
N GLN A 142 -16.49 -15.77 2.28
CA GLN A 142 -17.09 -16.24 1.02
C GLN A 142 -16.94 -15.21 -0.10
N ALA A 143 -17.17 -13.93 0.20
CA ALA A 143 -17.00 -12.84 -0.76
C ALA A 143 -15.54 -12.76 -1.27
N PHE A 144 -14.55 -12.96 -0.39
CA PHE A 144 -13.15 -13.07 -0.82
C PHE A 144 -12.87 -14.30 -1.67
N ALA A 145 -13.42 -15.46 -1.32
CA ALA A 145 -13.26 -16.67 -2.12
C ALA A 145 -13.83 -16.53 -3.55
N GLU A 146 -14.94 -15.80 -3.69
CA GLU A 146 -15.56 -15.49 -4.99
C GLU A 146 -14.88 -14.34 -5.73
N ASN A 147 -14.15 -13.47 -5.03
CA ASN A 147 -13.48 -12.29 -5.58
C ASN A 147 -12.03 -12.21 -5.06
N PRO A 148 -11.16 -13.21 -5.39
CA PRO A 148 -9.82 -13.34 -4.80
C PRO A 148 -8.91 -12.14 -5.08
N LYS A 149 -9.18 -11.38 -6.15
CA LYS A 149 -8.51 -10.12 -6.48
C LYS A 149 -8.52 -9.13 -5.31
N VAL A 150 -9.66 -9.00 -4.62
CA VAL A 150 -9.85 -8.03 -3.54
C VAL A 150 -9.03 -8.43 -2.31
N GLU A 151 -9.04 -9.71 -1.93
CA GLU A 151 -8.18 -10.21 -0.85
C GLU A 151 -6.71 -10.03 -1.21
N ASN A 152 -6.32 -10.35 -2.45
CA ASN A 152 -4.96 -10.19 -2.94
C ASN A 152 -4.52 -8.71 -2.91
N ALA A 153 -5.41 -7.77 -3.22
CA ALA A 153 -5.14 -6.33 -3.14
C ALA A 153 -4.82 -5.92 -1.69
N LEU A 154 -5.70 -6.26 -0.74
CA LEU A 154 -5.50 -5.97 0.69
C LEU A 154 -4.23 -6.62 1.23
N ARG A 155 -4.00 -7.90 0.90
CA ARG A 155 -2.82 -8.65 1.33
C ARG A 155 -1.53 -8.06 0.77
N THR A 156 -1.51 -7.71 -0.52
CA THR A 156 -0.34 -7.11 -1.18
C THR A 156 -0.03 -5.74 -0.58
N THR A 157 -1.06 -4.93 -0.33
CA THR A 157 -0.94 -3.65 0.37
C THR A 157 -0.29 -3.82 1.74
N ALA A 158 -0.82 -4.72 2.57
CA ALA A 158 -0.29 -4.99 3.90
C ALA A 158 1.15 -5.53 3.85
N ALA A 159 1.46 -6.41 2.90
CA ALA A 159 2.80 -6.98 2.72
C ALA A 159 3.82 -5.91 2.33
N LEU A 160 3.52 -5.05 1.35
CA LEU A 160 4.42 -3.97 0.95
C LEU A 160 4.62 -2.95 2.07
N ALA A 161 3.55 -2.61 2.78
CA ALA A 161 3.62 -1.71 3.94
C ALA A 161 4.51 -2.29 5.06
N SER A 162 4.39 -3.59 5.33
CA SER A 162 5.21 -4.29 6.32
C SER A 162 6.70 -4.20 5.98
N HIS A 163 7.05 -4.51 4.73
CA HIS A 163 8.43 -4.45 4.26
C HIS A 163 8.96 -3.02 4.26
N TYR A 164 8.16 -2.05 3.82
CA TYR A 164 8.55 -0.65 3.83
C TYR A 164 8.82 -0.15 5.24
N ALA A 165 7.95 -0.47 6.21
CA ALA A 165 8.17 -0.13 7.62
C ALA A 165 9.49 -0.72 8.15
N GLY A 166 9.79 -1.98 7.81
CA GLY A 166 11.07 -2.61 8.17
C GLY A 166 12.29 -1.91 7.55
N ILE A 167 12.20 -1.45 6.29
CA ILE A 167 13.27 -0.69 5.62
C ILE A 167 13.46 0.69 6.26
N MET A 168 12.36 1.36 6.61
CA MET A 168 12.37 2.69 7.23
C MET A 168 12.88 2.66 8.67
N GLU A 169 12.69 1.57 9.40
CA GLU A 169 13.26 1.41 10.75
C GLU A 169 14.79 1.49 10.75
N GLY A 170 15.44 1.05 9.66
CA GLY A 170 16.88 1.17 9.48
C GLY A 170 17.36 2.55 9.01
N GLN A 171 16.46 3.49 8.74
CA GLN A 171 16.83 4.82 8.24
C GLN A 171 17.73 5.60 9.21
N PRO A 172 17.42 5.70 10.52
CA PRO A 172 18.28 6.42 11.45
C PRO A 172 19.71 5.88 11.52
N PHE A 173 19.88 4.55 11.41
CA PHE A 173 21.20 3.93 11.30
C PHE A 173 21.94 4.39 10.05
N ARG A 174 21.29 4.35 8.86
CA ARG A 174 21.89 4.78 7.60
C ARG A 174 22.28 6.25 7.63
N ASP A 175 21.39 7.09 8.17
CA ASP A 175 21.60 8.53 8.29
C ASP A 175 22.80 8.84 9.19
N GLU A 176 22.86 8.27 10.40
CA GLU A 176 24.00 8.45 11.31
C GLU A 176 25.30 7.90 10.71
N MET A 177 25.28 6.68 10.16
CA MET A 177 26.46 6.04 9.56
C MET A 177 27.03 6.84 8.39
N SER A 178 26.18 7.50 7.59
CA SER A 178 26.62 8.34 6.46
C SER A 178 27.43 9.56 6.90
N THR A 179 27.25 10.02 8.14
CA THR A 179 27.94 11.18 8.70
C THR A 179 29.18 10.82 9.52
N ALA A 180 29.37 9.54 9.84
CA ALA A 180 30.48 9.06 10.67
C ALA A 180 31.84 9.30 10.02
N ARG A 181 32.76 9.93 10.75
CA ARG A 181 34.10 10.30 10.23
C ARG A 181 35.21 9.37 10.71
N THR A 182 35.00 8.68 11.83
CA THR A 182 36.02 7.85 12.48
C THR A 182 35.52 6.43 12.72
N GLU A 183 36.44 5.48 12.88
CA GLU A 183 36.09 4.11 13.26
C GLU A 183 35.44 4.03 14.64
N ALA A 184 35.81 4.92 15.56
CA ALA A 184 35.15 5.02 16.87
C ALA A 184 33.68 5.42 16.74
N ASP A 185 33.35 6.37 15.85
CA ASP A 185 31.97 6.77 15.58
C ASP A 185 31.17 5.62 14.95
N LYS A 186 31.75 4.93 13.96
CA LYS A 186 31.11 3.78 13.31
C LYS A 186 30.80 2.67 14.32
N ASN A 187 31.75 2.31 15.18
CA ASN A 187 31.54 1.29 16.21
C ASN A 187 30.43 1.67 17.18
N ARG A 188 30.40 2.92 17.65
CA ARG A 188 29.32 3.42 18.51
C ARG A 188 27.95 3.36 17.84
N ILE A 189 27.87 3.67 16.55
CA ILE A 189 26.62 3.61 15.76
C ILE A 189 26.18 2.15 15.58
N VAL A 190 27.09 1.23 15.21
CA VAL A 190 26.79 -0.20 15.12
C VAL A 190 26.29 -0.76 16.44
N GLU A 191 26.92 -0.39 17.55
CA GLU A 191 26.48 -0.82 18.89
C GLU A 191 25.07 -0.31 19.21
N LYS A 192 24.82 1.00 19.00
CA LYS A 192 23.50 1.64 19.20
C LYS A 192 22.38 0.97 18.42
N TYR A 193 22.66 0.57 17.18
CA TYR A 193 21.67 -0.02 16.26
C TYR A 193 21.82 -1.53 16.08
N SER A 194 22.56 -2.20 16.97
CA SER A 194 22.83 -3.64 16.90
C SER A 194 21.54 -4.47 16.83
N TYR A 195 20.48 -4.01 17.49
CA TYR A 195 19.15 -4.62 17.45
C TYR A 195 18.55 -4.71 16.04
N LEU A 196 19.00 -3.90 15.07
CA LEU A 196 18.54 -3.99 13.67
C LEU A 196 19.06 -5.25 12.95
N PHE A 197 20.12 -5.88 13.47
CA PHE A 197 20.80 -7.02 12.87
C PHE A 197 20.52 -8.34 13.59
N ASP A 198 19.59 -8.34 14.55
CA ASP A 198 19.12 -9.58 15.17
C ASP A 198 18.29 -10.39 14.15
N ASN A 199 18.65 -11.66 13.98
CA ASN A 199 17.98 -12.58 13.05
C ASN A 199 16.58 -12.98 13.54
N ASN A 200 16.26 -12.78 14.83
CA ASN A 200 14.97 -13.12 15.42
C ASN A 200 13.99 -11.94 15.49
N ARG A 201 14.27 -10.85 14.76
CA ARG A 201 13.39 -9.69 14.76
C ARG A 201 12.04 -10.05 14.13
N PRO A 202 10.92 -9.73 14.79
CA PRO A 202 9.62 -9.91 14.18
C PRO A 202 9.48 -8.98 12.98
N SER A 203 8.77 -9.44 11.96
CA SER A 203 8.30 -8.57 10.88
C SER A 203 7.39 -7.48 11.45
N LYS A 204 7.31 -6.34 10.74
CA LYS A 204 6.37 -5.27 11.09
C LYS A 204 4.95 -5.72 10.78
N GLU A 205 4.15 -5.96 11.81
CA GLU A 205 2.76 -6.37 11.62
C GLU A 205 1.91 -5.16 11.21
N ILE A 206 1.15 -5.31 10.13
CA ILE A 206 0.32 -4.24 9.57
C ILE A 206 -1.16 -4.53 9.84
N ILE A 207 -1.88 -3.48 10.20
CA ILE A 207 -3.34 -3.48 10.37
C ILE A 207 -3.96 -2.52 9.36
N LEU A 208 -4.97 -3.00 8.64
CA LEU A 208 -5.81 -2.18 7.77
C LEU A 208 -7.05 -1.81 8.57
N THR A 209 -7.22 -0.53 8.90
CA THR A 209 -8.37 -0.02 9.67
C THR A 209 -9.34 0.66 8.72
N PHE A 210 -10.63 0.40 8.87
CA PHE A 210 -11.66 0.99 8.04
C PHE A 210 -12.49 1.97 8.87
N LEU A 211 -12.58 3.21 8.40
CA LEU A 211 -13.33 4.28 9.04
C LEU A 211 -14.80 4.22 8.61
N ASP A 212 -15.67 4.91 9.36
CA ASP A 212 -17.11 4.94 9.10
C ASP A 212 -17.49 5.51 7.71
N ASP A 213 -16.60 6.32 7.12
CA ASP A 213 -16.77 6.89 5.77
C ASP A 213 -16.30 5.93 4.65
N GLY A 214 -15.83 4.74 5.02
CA GLY A 214 -15.29 3.72 4.13
C GLY A 214 -13.82 3.93 3.75
N ASN A 215 -13.14 4.93 4.33
CA ASN A 215 -11.71 5.12 4.10
C ASN A 215 -10.88 4.08 4.85
N MET A 216 -9.80 3.63 4.22
CA MET A 216 -8.85 2.67 4.77
C MET A 216 -7.59 3.41 5.25
N VAL A 217 -7.16 3.09 6.46
CA VAL A 217 -5.92 3.58 7.07
C VAL A 217 -5.00 2.40 7.34
N ILE A 218 -3.72 2.55 6.99
CA ILE A 218 -2.67 1.56 7.24
C ILE A 218 -1.94 1.93 8.53
N GLY A 219 -1.86 0.99 9.47
CA GLY A 219 -1.13 1.15 10.73
C GLY A 219 -0.17 0.00 11.02
N GLU A 220 0.77 0.22 11.94
CA GLU A 220 1.61 -0.82 12.52
C GLU A 220 1.04 -1.29 13.86
N ILE A 221 1.01 -2.60 14.09
CA ILE A 221 0.70 -3.17 15.40
C ILE A 221 1.97 -3.10 16.23
N LYS A 222 1.99 -2.24 17.25
CA LYS A 222 3.09 -2.20 18.20
C LYS A 222 3.02 -3.44 19.10
N PRO A 223 4.10 -4.24 19.23
CA PRO A 223 4.16 -5.27 20.25
C PRO A 223 4.04 -4.61 21.63
N ARG A 224 3.22 -5.20 22.50
CA ARG A 224 3.04 -4.77 23.89
C ARG A 224 4.23 -5.18 24.75
#